data_AF-A0A846C1A3-F1
#
_entry.id   AF-A0A846C1A3-F1
#
_cell.length_a   1.000
_cell.length_b   1.000
_cell.length_c   1.000
_cell.angle_alpha   90.00
_cell.angle_beta   90.00
_cell.angle_gamma   90.00
#
_symmetry.space_group_name_H-M   'P 1'
#
loop_
_entity.id
_entity.type
_entity.pdbx_description
1 polymer ?
#
loop_
_entity_poly.entity_id
_entity_poly.type
_entity_poly.pdbx_seq_one_letter_code
_entity_poly.pdbx_strand_id
1 'polypeptide(L)'
;MYNSCIFVDADIRISEKLPEYLEFSPGILAFSSCSMIKFMTKKNDRPNIRNKKYWLNQEIITKVANYWQINLEKAKFVQEYFFTVTKNEKFDDFLKTWEILAGYFELKSIYAGEGNIIGLAAAKAEFPLNYDYEKRIKFFKDRVTLAKIRKEQEVNEQELQFLKERRSIAYYPNIFVKINKRLKKKLVFWIRLLILKITNSGYQEIYRCFDGQIKNN
;
A
#
# COMPACT_ATOMS: atom_id res chain seq x y z
N MET A 1 -6.07 -2.80 -22.94
CA MET A 1 -5.82 -2.39 -21.54
C MET A 1 -6.68 -1.16 -21.25
N TYR A 2 -7.29 -1.05 -20.07
CA TYR A 2 -8.16 0.08 -19.72
C TYR A 2 -7.35 1.39 -19.53
N ASN A 3 -7.98 2.54 -19.78
CA ASN A 3 -7.36 3.87 -19.60
C ASN A 3 -7.26 4.27 -18.13
N SER A 4 -8.30 3.95 -17.35
CA SER A 4 -8.35 4.18 -15.91
C SER A 4 -8.77 2.90 -15.20
N CYS A 5 -8.20 2.67 -14.04
CA CYS A 5 -8.54 1.56 -13.15
C CYS A 5 -8.83 2.11 -11.76
N ILE A 6 -9.88 1.59 -11.12
CA ILE A 6 -10.17 1.84 -9.70
C ILE A 6 -9.71 0.62 -8.92
N PHE A 7 -8.77 0.81 -8.01
CA PHE A 7 -8.40 -0.19 -7.03
C PHE A 7 -9.28 -0.02 -5.79
N VAL A 8 -9.93 -1.10 -5.37
CA VAL A 8 -10.76 -1.15 -4.17
C VAL A 8 -10.46 -2.44 -3.43
N ASP A 9 -10.16 -2.34 -2.13
CA ASP A 9 -10.00 -3.51 -1.28
C ASP A 9 -11.28 -4.35 -1.25
N ALA A 10 -11.13 -5.67 -1.25
CA ALA A 10 -12.24 -6.62 -1.20
C ALA A 10 -13.15 -6.47 0.05
N ASP A 11 -12.64 -5.82 1.09
CA ASP A 11 -13.34 -5.57 2.34
C ASP A 11 -13.95 -4.17 2.46
N ILE A 12 -14.07 -3.45 1.33
CA ILE A 12 -14.82 -2.21 1.21
C ILE A 12 -16.26 -2.50 0.74
N ARG A 13 -17.19 -1.63 1.15
CA ARG A 13 -18.56 -1.60 0.61
C ARG A 13 -18.83 -0.21 0.06
N ILE A 14 -19.16 -0.11 -1.23
CA ILE A 14 -19.65 1.15 -1.80
C ILE A 14 -21.04 1.40 -1.20
N SER A 15 -21.21 2.53 -0.53
CA SER A 15 -22.40 2.80 0.29
C SER A 15 -23.49 3.57 -0.45
N GLU A 16 -23.16 4.15 -1.61
CA GLU A 16 -24.07 4.96 -2.42
C GLU A 16 -23.97 4.55 -3.89
N LYS A 17 -24.99 4.91 -4.68
CA LYS A 17 -24.95 4.71 -6.12
C LYS A 17 -23.77 5.50 -6.70
N LEU A 18 -22.96 4.84 -7.53
CA LEU A 18 -21.89 5.53 -8.25
C LEU A 18 -22.49 6.58 -9.19
N PRO A 19 -21.84 7.74 -9.36
CA PRO A 19 -22.27 8.70 -10.36
C PRO A 19 -22.18 8.06 -11.76
N GLU A 20 -23.05 8.50 -12.66
CA GLU A 20 -23.14 7.98 -14.02
C GLU A 20 -21.84 8.20 -14.81
N TYR A 21 -21.12 9.27 -14.49
CA TYR A 21 -19.84 9.63 -15.07
C TYR A 21 -18.78 9.80 -13.98
N LEU A 22 -17.65 9.09 -14.15
CA LEU A 22 -16.47 9.19 -13.30
C LEU A 22 -15.27 9.53 -14.19
N GLU A 23 -14.87 10.80 -14.19
CA GLU A 23 -13.63 11.24 -14.83
C GLU A 23 -12.55 11.44 -13.77
N PHE A 24 -11.40 10.82 -14.00
CA PHE A 24 -10.23 10.93 -13.13
C PHE A 24 -9.11 11.62 -13.89
N SER A 25 -8.49 12.62 -13.27
CA SER A 25 -7.29 13.24 -13.83
C SER A 25 -6.17 12.19 -14.02
N PRO A 26 -5.30 12.36 -15.02
CA PRO A 26 -4.15 11.47 -15.21
C PRO A 26 -3.26 11.40 -13.95
N GLY A 27 -2.70 10.23 -13.69
CA GLY A 27 -1.96 9.95 -12.45
C GLY A 27 -2.70 9.02 -11.48
N ILE A 28 -2.31 9.07 -10.22
CA ILE A 28 -2.96 8.40 -9.10
C ILE A 28 -3.86 9.39 -8.37
N LEU A 29 -5.13 9.03 -8.18
CA LEU A 29 -6.02 9.72 -7.25
C LEU A 29 -6.26 8.83 -6.03
N ALA A 30 -5.56 9.13 -4.95
CA ALA A 30 -5.67 8.38 -3.70
C ALA A 30 -6.82 8.89 -2.84
N PHE A 31 -7.69 8.00 -2.36
CA PHE A 31 -8.73 8.40 -1.41
C PHE A 31 -8.15 8.84 -0.06
N SER A 32 -6.97 8.30 0.30
CA SER A 32 -6.20 8.79 1.43
C SER A 32 -4.71 8.73 1.15
N SER A 33 -4.05 9.87 1.37
CA SER A 33 -2.61 10.00 1.27
C SER A 33 -2.09 11.00 2.30
N CYS A 34 -0.79 10.95 2.55
CA CYS A 34 -0.10 11.96 3.35
C CYS A 34 1.36 12.08 2.91
N SER A 35 2.07 13.09 3.41
CA SER A 35 3.53 13.19 3.20
C SER A 35 4.23 11.91 3.68
N MET A 36 5.18 11.42 2.89
CA MET A 36 6.00 10.24 3.23
C MET A 36 6.73 10.45 4.56
N ILE A 37 7.37 11.61 4.74
CA ILE A 37 8.05 11.98 5.99
C ILE A 37 7.07 11.95 7.16
N LYS A 38 5.89 12.56 7.02
CA LYS A 38 4.87 12.55 8.09
C LYS A 38 4.42 11.13 8.44
N PHE A 39 4.29 10.24 7.46
CA PHE A 39 3.96 8.83 7.71
C PHE A 39 5.09 8.11 8.47
N MET A 40 6.34 8.41 8.12
CA MET A 40 7.55 7.93 8.79
C MET A 40 7.83 8.59 10.15
N THR A 41 7.17 9.68 10.54
CA THR A 41 7.37 10.26 11.88
C THR A 41 6.23 9.96 12.83
N LYS A 42 4.98 9.93 12.36
CA LYS A 42 3.75 9.75 13.17
C LYS A 42 3.68 8.42 13.94
N LYS A 43 4.50 7.43 13.61
CA LYS A 43 4.59 6.16 14.35
C LYS A 43 5.68 6.16 15.44
N ASN A 44 6.57 7.15 15.46
CA ASN A 44 7.56 7.32 16.53
C ASN A 44 6.94 7.87 17.83
N ASP A 45 5.81 8.58 17.74
CA ASP A 45 5.07 9.12 18.90
C ASP A 45 4.33 8.04 19.73
N ARG A 46 4.50 6.77 19.39
CA ARG A 46 4.02 5.62 20.18
C ARG A 46 5.24 4.93 20.80
N PRO A 47 5.70 5.35 21.99
CA PRO A 47 6.98 4.92 22.58
C PRO A 47 7.10 3.41 22.86
N ASN A 48 6.01 2.65 22.77
CA ASN A 48 5.97 1.23 23.11
C ASN A 48 6.29 0.25 21.97
N ILE A 49 6.77 0.67 20.80
CA ILE A 49 7.14 -0.29 19.77
C ILE A 49 8.52 -0.01 19.19
N ARG A 50 9.54 -0.65 19.78
CA ARG A 50 10.77 -1.09 19.11
C ARG A 50 10.42 -2.07 17.97
N ASN A 51 9.62 -1.63 16.99
CA ASN A 51 9.24 -2.49 15.88
C ASN A 51 10.41 -2.51 14.90
N LYS A 52 11.29 -3.50 15.01
CA LYS A 52 12.41 -3.70 14.07
C LYS A 52 11.96 -3.57 12.59
N LYS A 53 10.73 -4.01 12.28
CA LYS A 53 10.13 -3.90 10.95
C LYS A 53 9.86 -2.47 10.50
N TYR A 54 9.56 -1.57 11.43
CA TYR A 54 9.31 -0.17 11.13
C TYR A 54 10.60 0.56 10.75
N TRP A 55 11.65 0.40 11.57
CA TRP A 55 12.97 0.93 11.27
C TRP A 55 13.52 0.37 9.97
N LEU A 56 13.37 -0.94 9.74
CA LEU A 56 13.74 -1.57 8.48
C LEU A 56 12.99 -0.94 7.29
N ASN A 57 11.70 -0.68 7.43
CA ASN A 57 10.93 -0.01 6.36
C ASN A 57 11.48 1.40 6.08
N GLN A 58 11.79 2.18 7.11
CA GLN A 58 12.38 3.51 6.92
C GLN A 58 13.76 3.44 6.27
N GLU A 59 14.63 2.53 6.71
CA GLU A 59 15.95 2.33 6.13
C GLU A 59 15.86 2.00 4.64
N ILE A 60 14.96 1.09 4.26
CA ILE A 60 14.74 0.70 2.87
C ILE A 60 14.19 1.87 2.04
N ILE A 61 13.23 2.64 2.57
CA ILE A 61 12.71 3.85 1.91
C ILE A 61 13.85 4.85 1.65
N THR A 62 14.68 5.13 2.67
CA THR A 62 15.80 6.06 2.54
C THR A 62 16.85 5.58 1.53
N LYS A 63 17.18 4.28 1.53
CA LYS A 63 18.09 3.68 0.54
C LYS A 63 17.62 3.89 -0.89
N VAL A 64 16.35 3.56 -1.16
CA VAL A 64 15.74 3.75 -2.48
C VAL A 64 15.73 5.23 -2.85
N ALA A 65 15.32 6.11 -1.94
CA ALA A 65 15.23 7.53 -2.20
C ALA A 65 16.61 8.14 -2.52
N ASN A 66 17.66 7.76 -1.79
CA ASN A 66 19.01 8.23 -2.03
C ASN A 66 19.54 7.77 -3.39
N TYR A 67 19.35 6.49 -3.72
CA TYR A 67 19.82 5.95 -5.00
C TYR A 67 19.14 6.63 -6.20
N TRP A 68 17.84 6.85 -6.09
CA TRP A 68 17.04 7.46 -7.15
C TRP A 68 16.88 8.98 -7.03
N GLN A 69 17.58 9.62 -6.09
CA GLN A 69 17.51 11.06 -5.83
C GLN A 69 16.07 11.57 -5.63
N ILE A 70 15.22 10.78 -4.97
CA ILE A 70 13.83 11.14 -4.70
C ILE A 70 13.79 12.12 -3.53
N ASN A 71 13.16 13.27 -3.74
CA ASN A 71 12.83 14.18 -2.65
C ASN A 71 11.67 13.61 -1.81
N LEU A 72 12.00 13.01 -0.66
CA LEU A 72 11.02 12.42 0.26
C LEU A 72 10.05 13.44 0.88
N GLU A 73 10.39 14.72 0.93
CA GLU A 73 9.48 15.77 1.43
C GLU A 73 8.30 15.98 0.48
N LYS A 74 8.54 15.82 -0.82
CA LYS A 74 7.53 15.91 -1.88
C LYS A 74 6.81 14.59 -2.13
N ALA A 75 7.44 13.46 -1.82
CA ALA A 75 6.85 12.13 -1.96
C ALA A 75 5.65 11.94 -1.01
N LYS A 76 4.64 11.18 -1.47
CA LYS A 76 3.43 10.90 -0.68
C LYS A 76 3.30 9.41 -0.40
N PHE A 77 2.87 9.06 0.80
CA PHE A 77 2.35 7.73 1.11
C PHE A 77 0.91 7.60 0.63
N VAL A 78 0.56 6.48 -0.01
CA VAL A 78 -0.81 6.14 -0.42
C VAL A 78 -1.40 5.12 0.54
N GLN A 79 -2.62 5.35 1.02
CA GLN A 79 -3.30 4.32 1.81
C GLN A 79 -3.94 3.29 0.87
N GLU A 80 -3.39 2.08 0.86
CA GLU A 80 -3.72 1.03 -0.12
C GLU A 80 -5.05 0.34 0.22
N TYR A 81 -6.14 1.06 0.11
CA TYR A 81 -7.48 0.46 0.15
C TYR A 81 -8.42 1.02 -0.91
N PHE A 82 -8.20 2.25 -1.37
CA PHE A 82 -9.00 2.88 -2.42
C PHE A 82 -8.17 3.95 -3.11
N PHE A 83 -7.86 3.74 -4.38
CA PHE A 83 -7.27 4.75 -5.25
C PHE A 83 -7.62 4.46 -6.71
N THR A 84 -7.49 5.46 -7.57
CA THR A 84 -7.59 5.28 -9.01
C THR A 84 -6.25 5.52 -9.66
N VAL A 85 -6.04 4.90 -10.82
CA VAL A 85 -4.88 5.12 -11.67
C VAL A 85 -5.38 5.39 -13.08
N THR A 86 -5.02 6.54 -13.62
CA THR A 86 -5.33 6.95 -15.00
C THR A 86 -4.04 7.15 -15.75
N LYS A 87 -3.95 6.57 -16.95
CA LYS A 87 -2.74 6.62 -17.78
C LYS A 87 -2.37 8.04 -18.19
N ASN A 88 -1.06 8.25 -18.33
CA ASN A 88 -0.42 9.33 -19.06
C ASN A 88 0.91 8.82 -19.64
N GLU A 89 1.72 9.70 -20.20
CA GLU A 89 3.04 9.39 -20.76
C GLU A 89 4.05 8.80 -19.76
N LYS A 90 3.85 8.97 -18.46
CA LYS A 90 4.72 8.43 -17.39
C LYS A 90 4.22 7.10 -16.80
N PHE A 91 3.09 6.59 -17.28
CA PHE A 91 2.43 5.43 -16.70
C PHE A 91 3.29 4.15 -16.75
N ASP A 92 3.94 3.89 -17.88
CA ASP A 92 4.76 2.67 -18.04
C ASP A 92 6.02 2.73 -17.17
N ASP A 93 6.63 3.90 -17.03
CA ASP A 93 7.74 4.15 -16.10
C ASP A 93 7.31 3.94 -14.64
N PHE A 94 6.11 4.41 -14.29
CA PHE A 94 5.52 4.17 -12.98
C PHE A 94 5.31 2.69 -12.71
N LEU A 95 4.69 1.94 -13.64
CA LEU A 95 4.44 0.51 -13.48
C LEU A 95 5.74 -0.28 -13.33
N LYS A 96 6.73 -0.02 -14.17
CA LYS A 96 8.05 -0.67 -14.10
C LYS A 96 8.74 -0.37 -12.77
N THR A 97 8.68 0.88 -12.32
CA THR A 97 9.28 1.28 -11.04
C THR A 97 8.56 0.62 -9.86
N TRP A 98 7.22 0.56 -9.92
CA TRP A 98 6.40 -0.10 -8.91
C TRP A 98 6.75 -1.59 -8.82
N GLU A 99 6.82 -2.29 -9.95
CA GLU A 99 7.22 -3.71 -10.00
C GLU A 99 8.59 -3.95 -9.35
N ILE A 100 9.61 -3.15 -9.72
CA ILE A 100 10.96 -3.24 -9.15
C ILE A 100 10.92 -3.10 -7.63
N LEU A 101 10.22 -2.07 -7.13
CA LEU A 101 10.14 -1.79 -5.70
C LEU A 101 9.33 -2.82 -4.93
N ALA A 102 8.22 -3.32 -5.50
CA ALA A 102 7.41 -4.38 -4.90
C ALA A 102 8.27 -5.62 -4.61
N GLY A 103 9.03 -6.07 -5.63
CA GLY A 103 9.97 -7.18 -5.47
C GLY A 103 11.06 -6.90 -4.44
N TYR A 104 11.65 -5.70 -4.47
CA TYR A 104 12.71 -5.32 -3.53
C TYR A 104 12.23 -5.33 -2.07
N PHE A 105 11.11 -4.68 -1.78
CA PHE A 105 10.56 -4.61 -0.42
C PHE A 105 10.16 -5.99 0.09
N GLU A 106 9.54 -6.82 -0.74
CA GLU A 106 9.15 -8.17 -0.35
C GLU A 106 10.37 -9.06 -0.07
N LEU A 107 11.43 -8.98 -0.89
CA LEU A 107 12.70 -9.66 -0.64
C LEU A 107 13.39 -9.19 0.66
N LYS A 108 13.18 -7.93 1.05
CA LYS A 108 13.61 -7.38 2.35
C LYS A 108 12.65 -7.68 3.49
N SER A 109 11.68 -8.58 3.28
CA SER A 109 10.69 -9.01 4.26
C SER A 109 9.74 -7.89 4.74
N ILE A 110 9.51 -6.88 3.90
CA ILE A 110 8.53 -5.82 4.12
C ILE A 110 7.26 -6.16 3.32
N TYR A 111 6.30 -6.80 3.98
CA TYR A 111 5.04 -7.25 3.36
C TYR A 111 3.85 -6.30 3.61
N ALA A 112 4.08 -5.17 4.27
CA ALA A 112 3.04 -4.24 4.70
C ALA A 112 3.48 -2.78 4.50
N GLY A 113 3.90 -2.47 3.27
CA GLY A 113 4.46 -1.17 2.91
C GLY A 113 4.11 -0.73 1.48
N GLU A 114 3.08 -1.31 0.88
CA GLU A 114 2.71 -1.11 -0.53
C GLU A 114 2.42 0.37 -0.85
N GLY A 115 1.92 1.11 0.13
CA GLY A 115 1.62 2.53 0.02
C GLY A 115 2.86 3.40 -0.02
N ASN A 116 3.96 2.95 0.60
CA ASN A 116 5.26 3.59 0.44
C ASN A 116 5.81 3.29 -0.95
N ILE A 117 5.65 2.05 -1.41
CA ILE A 117 6.13 1.56 -2.70
C ILE A 117 5.47 2.33 -3.84
N ILE A 118 4.13 2.43 -3.84
CA ILE A 118 3.37 3.24 -4.81
C ILE A 118 3.84 4.69 -4.78
N GLY A 119 4.00 5.26 -3.59
CA GLY A 119 4.45 6.64 -3.41
C GLY A 119 5.84 6.92 -3.98
N LEU A 120 6.80 6.03 -3.71
CA LEU A 120 8.16 6.12 -4.23
C LEU A 120 8.21 5.90 -5.74
N ALA A 121 7.44 4.94 -6.25
CA ALA A 121 7.34 4.68 -7.68
C ALA A 121 6.79 5.90 -8.43
N ALA A 122 5.72 6.50 -7.91
CA ALA A 122 5.15 7.71 -8.48
C ALA A 122 6.16 8.87 -8.46
N ALA A 123 6.87 9.06 -7.35
CA ALA A 123 7.87 10.10 -7.23
C ALA A 123 9.05 9.92 -8.20
N LYS A 124 9.53 8.68 -8.39
CA LYS A 124 10.63 8.36 -9.32
C LYS A 124 10.24 8.52 -10.79
N ALA A 125 9.01 8.17 -11.14
CA ALA A 125 8.50 8.27 -12.50
C ALA A 125 7.95 9.66 -12.82
N GLU A 126 7.93 10.58 -11.84
CA GLU A 126 7.23 11.87 -11.94
C GLU A 126 5.74 11.69 -12.30
N PHE A 127 5.15 10.56 -11.89
CA PHE A 127 3.77 10.24 -12.14
C PHE A 127 2.89 11.00 -11.13
N PRO A 128 1.91 11.81 -11.57
CA PRO A 128 1.13 12.65 -10.68
C PRO A 128 0.42 11.83 -9.60
N LEU A 129 0.47 12.30 -8.35
CA LEU A 129 -0.19 11.65 -7.22
C LEU A 129 -0.95 12.70 -6.40
N ASN A 130 -2.28 12.65 -6.53
CA ASN A 130 -3.21 13.58 -5.92
C ASN A 130 -4.08 12.87 -4.86
N TYR A 131 -4.71 13.69 -4.02
CA TYR A 131 -5.67 13.23 -3.02
C TYR A 131 -7.08 13.55 -3.50
N ASP A 132 -8.01 12.60 -3.35
CA ASP A 132 -9.43 12.82 -3.63
C ASP A 132 -10.06 13.67 -2.51
N TYR A 133 -10.02 14.99 -2.69
CA TYR A 133 -10.63 15.93 -1.75
C TYR A 133 -12.17 15.84 -1.75
N GLU A 134 -12.75 15.54 -2.91
CA GLU A 134 -14.20 15.51 -3.09
C GLU A 134 -14.82 14.24 -2.53
N LYS A 135 -14.02 13.16 -2.39
CA LYS A 135 -14.48 11.84 -1.95
C LYS A 135 -15.70 11.41 -2.74
N ARG A 136 -15.52 11.40 -4.07
CA ARG A 136 -16.60 11.21 -5.06
C ARG A 136 -17.33 9.88 -4.89
N ILE A 137 -16.64 8.88 -4.35
CA ILE A 137 -17.21 7.57 -4.05
C ILE A 137 -17.30 7.41 -2.54
N LYS A 138 -18.54 7.32 -2.03
CA LYS A 138 -18.79 6.98 -0.63
C LYS A 138 -18.66 5.49 -0.41
N PHE A 139 -17.97 5.13 0.66
CA PHE A 139 -17.79 3.73 1.01
C PHE A 139 -17.66 3.54 2.52
N PHE A 140 -17.92 2.31 2.94
CA PHE A 140 -17.65 1.78 4.27
C PHE A 140 -16.38 0.93 4.26
N LYS A 141 -15.54 1.12 5.30
CA LYS A 141 -14.39 0.26 5.60
C LYS A 141 -14.21 0.20 7.12
N ASP A 142 -14.21 -0.99 7.67
CA ASP A 142 -14.14 -1.25 9.11
C ASP A 142 -13.13 -0.38 9.86
N ARG A 143 -11.88 -0.36 9.40
CA ARG A 143 -10.80 0.35 10.10
C ARG A 143 -11.02 1.86 10.12
N VAL A 144 -11.61 2.41 9.06
CA VAL A 144 -11.93 3.83 8.95
C VAL A 144 -13.07 4.15 9.90
N THR A 145 -14.15 3.37 9.87
CA THR A 145 -15.31 3.54 10.74
C THR A 145 -14.94 3.36 12.23
N LEU A 146 -14.18 2.31 12.58
CA LEU A 146 -13.69 2.13 13.96
C LEU A 146 -12.80 3.29 14.42
N ALA A 147 -12.04 3.93 13.51
CA ALA A 147 -11.26 5.11 13.85
C ALA A 147 -12.14 6.35 14.06
N LYS A 148 -13.25 6.50 13.33
CA LYS A 148 -14.27 7.54 13.57
C LYS A 148 -14.87 7.39 14.97
N ILE A 149 -15.34 6.19 15.33
CA ILE A 149 -15.93 5.89 16.64
C ILE A 149 -14.96 6.25 17.78
N ARG A 150 -13.68 5.85 17.66
CA ARG A 150 -12.66 6.17 18.68
C ARG A 150 -12.38 7.66 18.85
N LYS A 151 -12.73 8.47 17.85
CA LYS A 151 -12.58 9.92 17.85
C LYS A 151 -13.91 10.64 18.12
N GLU A 152 -14.94 9.90 18.54
CA GLU A 152 -16.28 10.44 18.80
C GLU A 152 -16.87 11.18 17.59
N GLN A 153 -16.50 10.73 16.39
CA GLN A 153 -17.07 11.24 15.15
C GLN A 153 -18.35 10.51 14.80
N GLU A 154 -19.27 11.21 14.14
CA GLU A 154 -20.54 10.65 13.69
C GLU A 154 -20.32 9.46 12.74
N VAL A 155 -21.05 8.39 12.99
CA VAL A 155 -21.08 7.15 12.22
C VAL A 155 -22.54 6.81 11.97
N ASN A 156 -22.90 6.57 10.71
CA ASN A 156 -24.28 6.30 10.37
C ASN A 156 -24.70 4.86 10.77
N GLU A 157 -26.01 4.62 10.84
CA GLU A 157 -26.56 3.32 11.26
C GLU A 157 -26.15 2.18 10.32
N GLN A 158 -26.03 2.44 9.02
CA GLN A 158 -25.61 1.45 8.01
C GLN A 158 -24.16 1.00 8.23
N GLU A 159 -23.24 1.92 8.53
CA GLU A 159 -21.84 1.64 8.86
C GLU A 159 -21.76 0.76 10.14
N LEU A 160 -22.63 1.01 11.13
CA LEU A 160 -22.73 0.18 12.34
C LEU A 160 -23.29 -1.22 12.03
N GLN A 161 -24.28 -1.31 11.15
CA GLN A 161 -24.83 -2.58 10.70
C GLN A 161 -23.76 -3.43 10.00
N PHE A 162 -23.01 -2.86 9.06
CA PHE A 162 -21.92 -3.57 8.38
C PHE A 162 -20.85 -4.07 9.35
N LEU A 163 -20.51 -3.30 10.40
CA LEU A 163 -19.60 -3.76 11.45
C LEU A 163 -20.14 -4.96 12.21
N LYS A 164 -21.45 -5.00 12.50
CA LYS A 164 -22.10 -6.12 13.20
C LYS A 164 -22.11 -7.38 12.33
N GLU A 165 -22.51 -7.26 11.06
CA GLU A 165 -22.52 -8.36 10.09
C GLU A 165 -21.13 -8.97 9.89
N ARG A 166 -20.09 -8.13 9.77
CA ARG A 166 -18.73 -8.65 9.63
C ARG A 166 -18.24 -9.41 10.87
N ARG A 167 -18.66 -8.97 12.07
CA ARG A 167 -18.33 -9.68 13.32
C ARG A 167 -19.05 -11.03 13.40
N SER A 168 -20.29 -11.15 12.94
CA SER A 168 -21.02 -12.42 12.97
C SER A 168 -20.47 -13.47 12.00
N ILE A 169 -19.82 -13.02 10.91
CA ILE A 169 -19.14 -13.90 9.92
C ILE A 169 -17.77 -14.38 10.43
N ALA A 170 -17.25 -13.89 11.56
CA ALA A 170 -15.93 -14.26 12.06
C ALA A 170 -15.84 -15.76 12.41
N TYR A 171 -15.26 -16.54 11.51
CA TYR A 171 -15.09 -17.98 11.64
C TYR A 171 -13.93 -18.34 12.60
N TYR A 172 -14.22 -19.18 13.60
CA TYR A 172 -13.23 -19.71 14.54
C TYR A 172 -12.95 -21.20 14.26
N PRO A 173 -11.86 -21.54 13.54
CA PRO A 173 -11.51 -22.93 13.28
C PRO A 173 -11.04 -23.66 14.56
N ASN A 174 -11.30 -24.96 14.62
CA ASN A 174 -10.70 -25.87 15.61
C ASN A 174 -9.15 -25.81 15.55
N ILE A 175 -8.50 -26.11 16.68
CA ILE A 175 -7.05 -26.08 16.90
C ILE A 175 -6.29 -26.89 15.84
N PHE A 176 -6.74 -28.09 15.48
CA PHE A 176 -6.08 -28.92 14.46
C PHE A 176 -6.09 -28.28 13.08
N VAL A 177 -7.24 -27.72 12.68
CA VAL A 177 -7.37 -26.96 11.44
C VAL A 177 -6.44 -25.74 11.45
N LYS A 178 -6.31 -25.07 12.61
CA LYS A 178 -5.40 -23.93 12.80
C LYS A 178 -3.93 -24.33 12.64
N ILE A 179 -3.52 -25.48 13.18
CA ILE A 179 -2.14 -25.99 13.04
C ILE A 179 -1.85 -26.34 11.58
N ASN A 180 -2.70 -27.13 10.93
CA ASN A 180 -2.52 -27.51 9.53
C ASN A 180 -2.44 -26.27 8.61
N LYS A 181 -3.34 -25.29 8.82
CA LYS A 181 -3.30 -24.01 8.09
C LYS A 181 -1.98 -23.25 8.30
N ARG A 182 -1.41 -23.26 9.51
CA ARG A 182 -0.12 -22.60 9.80
C ARG A 182 1.04 -23.26 9.07
N LEU A 183 1.09 -24.60 9.04
CA LEU A 183 2.13 -25.34 8.33
C LEU A 183 2.05 -25.12 6.82
N LYS A 184 0.85 -25.28 6.24
CA LYS A 184 0.61 -24.98 4.82
C LYS A 184 1.00 -23.54 4.46
N LYS A 185 0.66 -22.57 5.31
CA LYS A 185 1.03 -21.16 5.10
C LYS A 185 2.56 -20.96 5.07
N LYS A 186 3.31 -21.63 5.94
CA LYS A 186 4.79 -21.57 5.91
C LYS A 186 5.37 -22.18 4.64
N LEU A 187 4.87 -23.34 4.21
CA LEU A 187 5.32 -23.99 2.98
C LEU A 187 5.05 -23.09 1.75
N VAL A 188 3.81 -22.62 1.61
CA VAL A 188 3.41 -21.71 0.52
C VAL A 188 4.23 -20.43 0.54
N PHE A 189 4.54 -19.89 1.72
CA PHE A 189 5.39 -18.72 1.86
C PHE A 189 6.81 -18.96 1.30
N TRP A 190 7.46 -20.09 1.62
CA TRP A 190 8.78 -20.40 1.08
C TRP A 190 8.77 -20.61 -0.43
N ILE A 191 7.75 -21.29 -0.96
CA ILE A 191 7.56 -21.45 -2.40
C ILE A 191 7.42 -20.08 -3.08
N ARG A 192 6.58 -19.19 -2.53
CA ARG A 192 6.41 -17.83 -3.05
C ARG A 192 7.71 -17.03 -3.00
N LEU A 193 8.49 -17.15 -1.92
CA LEU A 193 9.78 -16.48 -1.80
C LEU A 193 10.79 -16.98 -2.84
N LEU A 194 10.79 -18.28 -3.16
CA LEU A 194 11.63 -18.82 -4.23
C LEU A 194 11.20 -18.29 -5.59
N ILE A 195 9.90 -18.32 -5.89
CA ILE A 195 9.35 -17.75 -7.13
C ILE A 195 9.73 -16.27 -7.24
N LEU A 196 9.55 -15.50 -6.17
CA LEU A 196 9.88 -14.07 -6.14
C LEU A 196 11.36 -13.82 -6.46
N LYS A 197 12.27 -14.63 -5.92
CA LYS A 197 13.71 -14.52 -6.25
C LYS A 197 13.99 -14.80 -7.72
N ILE A 198 13.30 -15.77 -8.30
CA ILE A 198 13.46 -16.14 -9.72
C ILE A 198 12.90 -15.03 -10.60
N THR A 199 11.67 -14.56 -10.34
CA THR A 199 11.01 -13.52 -11.15
C THR A 199 11.75 -12.19 -11.08
N ASN A 200 12.35 -11.86 -9.93
CA ASN A 200 13.11 -10.63 -9.75
C ASN A 200 14.63 -10.81 -9.98
N SER A 201 15.05 -11.89 -10.65
CA SER A 201 16.45 -12.10 -11.01
C SER A 201 16.98 -11.03 -11.99
N GLY A 202 16.10 -10.50 -12.86
CA GLY A 202 16.44 -9.40 -13.77
C GLY A 202 16.71 -8.05 -13.09
N TYR A 203 16.37 -7.90 -11.82
CA TYR A 203 16.54 -6.64 -11.07
C TYR A 203 17.66 -6.69 -10.02
N GLN A 204 18.45 -7.77 -9.97
CA GLN A 204 19.46 -7.97 -8.92
C GLN A 204 20.51 -6.85 -8.90
N GLU A 205 20.92 -6.35 -10.06
CA GLU A 205 21.88 -5.23 -10.13
C GLU A 205 21.32 -3.97 -9.46
N ILE A 206 20.09 -3.58 -9.82
CA ILE A 206 19.40 -2.43 -9.21
C ILE A 206 19.27 -2.62 -7.70
N TYR A 207 18.94 -3.84 -7.24
CA TYR A 207 18.83 -4.12 -5.81
C TYR A 207 20.15 -3.99 -5.06
N ARG A 208 21.27 -4.40 -5.68
CA ARG A 208 22.61 -4.21 -5.12
C ARG A 208 22.99 -2.73 -5.05
N CYS A 209 22.55 -1.94 -6.02
CA CYS A 209 22.72 -0.49 -5.98
C CYS A 209 21.91 0.16 -4.87
N PHE A 210 20.65 -0.24 -4.65
CA PHE A 210 19.87 0.22 -3.48
C PHE A 210 20.55 -0.13 -2.15
N ASP A 211 21.17 -1.31 -2.06
CA ASP A 211 21.91 -1.73 -0.88
C ASP A 211 23.27 -1.03 -0.73
N GLY A 212 23.69 -0.20 -1.69
CA GLY A 212 24.99 0.49 -1.69
C GLY A 212 26.18 -0.43 -1.95
N GLN A 213 25.95 -1.63 -2.48
CA GLN A 213 26.99 -2.61 -2.81
C GLN A 213 27.71 -2.30 -4.12
N ILE A 214 27.06 -1.52 -4.99
CA ILE A 214 27.58 -1.06 -6.27
C ILE A 214 27.34 0.46 -6.31
N LYS A 215 28.39 1.24 -6.59
CA LYS A 215 28.27 2.68 -6.83
C LYS A 215 27.91 2.88 -8.31
N ASN A 216 26.99 3.79 -8.61
CA ASN A 216 26.79 4.22 -9.99
C ASN A 216 28.07 4.90 -10.48
N ASN A 217 28.56 4.47 -11.65
CA ASN A 217 29.45 5.29 -12.47
C ASN A 217 28.65 6.40 -13.15
#